data_AF-A0A0E0AJB6-F1
#
_entry.id   AF-A0A0E0AJB6-F1
#
_cell.length_a   1.000
_cell.length_b   1.000
_cell.length_c   1.000
_cell.angle_alpha   90.00
_cell.angle_beta   90.00
_cell.angle_gamma   90.00
#
_symmetry.space_group_name_H-M   'P 1'
#
loop_
_entity.id
_entity.type
_entity.pdbx_description
1 polymer ?
#
loop_
_entity_poly.entity_id
_entity_poly.type
_entity_poly.pdbx_seq_one_letter_code
_entity_poly.pdbx_strand_id
1 'polypeptide(L)'
;MEKEKQAGHGKLPHEQQLQASTELMHHSLGYARSMALGCAAKLGVADAIHRAGGCATLDGLHAALSLHPSKLPFLRSVMRVLVASGVFAQVEEEEDDNEDIAGAGGYYRLTPVSSLLVTAC
;
A
#
# COMPACT_ATOMS: atom_id res chain seq x y z
N MET A 1 -39.94 41.81 11.52
CA MET A 1 -40.12 41.23 10.16
C MET A 1 -38.81 41.48 9.41
N GLU A 2 -37.72 40.88 9.86
CA GLU A 2 -37.36 39.49 9.51
C GLU A 2 -37.38 39.31 7.99
N LYS A 3 -36.20 39.18 7.40
CA LYS A 3 -35.75 37.85 6.99
C LYS A 3 -34.23 37.83 6.95
N GLU A 4 -33.69 37.02 7.86
CA GLU A 4 -32.32 36.54 7.85
C GLU A 4 -31.93 36.09 6.45
N LYS A 5 -30.84 36.67 5.95
CA LYS A 5 -30.12 36.17 4.80
C LYS A 5 -29.35 34.94 5.25
N GLN A 6 -30.04 33.80 5.22
CA GLN A 6 -29.45 32.50 5.49
C GLN A 6 -28.29 32.29 4.50
N ALA A 7 -27.06 32.29 5.02
CA ALA A 7 -25.86 31.96 4.27
C ALA A 7 -25.96 30.48 3.87
N GLY A 8 -26.43 30.24 2.65
CA GLY A 8 -26.43 28.92 2.05
C GLY A 8 -25.00 28.42 1.96
N HIS A 9 -24.74 27.22 2.50
CA HIS A 9 -23.57 26.44 2.15
C HIS A 9 -23.56 26.28 0.62
N GLY A 10 -22.78 27.12 -0.05
CA GLY A 10 -22.65 27.09 -1.51
C GLY A 10 -22.04 25.75 -1.90
N LYS A 11 -22.87 24.85 -2.43
CA LYS A 11 -22.40 23.60 -3.03
C LYS A 11 -21.51 23.98 -4.21
N LEU A 12 -20.20 23.74 -4.08
CA LEU A 12 -19.26 23.90 -5.19
C LEU A 12 -19.80 23.14 -6.43
N PRO A 13 -19.61 23.67 -7.66
CA PRO A 13 -19.91 22.95 -8.90
C PRO A 13 -19.35 21.52 -8.85
N HIS A 14 -20.09 20.54 -9.39
CA HIS A 14 -19.73 19.11 -9.31
C HIS A 14 -18.28 18.83 -9.78
N GLU A 15 -17.84 19.54 -10.82
CA GLU A 15 -16.49 19.43 -11.37
C GLU A 15 -15.41 19.94 -10.39
N GLN A 16 -15.69 21.06 -9.69
CA GLN A 16 -14.80 21.58 -8.64
C GLN A 16 -14.76 20.66 -7.41
N GLN A 17 -15.88 20.00 -7.08
CA GLN A 17 -15.91 19.00 -6.02
C GLN A 17 -15.06 17.78 -6.38
N LEU A 18 -15.20 17.27 -7.61
CA LEU A 18 -14.41 16.14 -8.09
C LEU A 18 -12.91 16.45 -8.12
N GLN A 19 -12.55 17.64 -8.60
CA GLN A 19 -11.15 18.08 -8.62
C GLN A 19 -10.60 18.21 -7.20
N ALA A 20 -11.31 18.87 -6.29
CA ALA A 20 -10.88 19.01 -4.89
C ALA A 20 -10.73 17.64 -4.19
N SER A 21 -11.64 16.70 -4.45
CA SER A 21 -11.52 15.33 -3.93
C SER A 21 -10.30 14.60 -4.51
N THR A 22 -10.02 14.78 -5.81
CA THR A 22 -8.85 14.20 -6.46
C THR A 22 -7.55 14.73 -5.86
N GLU A 23 -7.45 16.05 -5.67
CA GLU A 23 -6.30 16.71 -5.07
C GLU A 23 -6.06 16.22 -3.63
N LEU A 24 -7.12 16.14 -2.82
CA LEU A 24 -7.04 15.63 -1.45
C LEU A 24 -6.61 14.16 -1.41
N MET A 25 -7.15 13.34 -2.31
CA MET A 25 -6.80 11.92 -2.39
C MET A 25 -5.35 11.72 -2.84
N HIS A 26 -4.86 12.53 -3.80
CA HIS A 26 -3.48 12.48 -4.23
C HIS A 26 -2.51 12.83 -3.09
N HIS A 27 -2.80 13.89 -2.32
CA HIS A 27 -2.00 14.25 -1.16
C HIS A 27 -2.00 13.15 -0.08
N SER A 28 -3.18 12.63 0.23
CA SER A 28 -3.36 11.55 1.22
C SER A 28 -2.63 10.26 0.81
N LEU A 29 -2.73 9.88 -0.46
CA LEU A 29 -2.06 8.71 -1.01
C LEU A 29 -0.54 8.89 -1.07
N GLY A 30 -0.06 10.10 -1.38
CA GLY A 30 1.36 10.46 -1.32
C GLY A 30 1.93 10.27 0.09
N TYR A 31 1.22 10.76 1.12
CA TYR A 31 1.59 10.52 2.51
C TYR A 31 1.58 9.04 2.88
N ALA A 32 0.51 8.31 2.52
CA ALA A 32 0.39 6.88 2.80
C ALA A 32 1.53 6.07 2.16
N ARG A 33 1.92 6.41 0.92
CA ARG A 33 3.05 5.79 0.21
C ARG A 33 4.37 6.01 0.95
N SER A 34 4.66 7.24 1.36
CA SER A 34 5.87 7.57 2.12
C SER A 34 5.91 6.85 3.47
N MET A 35 4.77 6.77 4.17
CA MET A 35 4.70 6.06 5.43
C MET A 35 4.84 4.54 5.26
N ALA A 36 4.21 3.96 4.24
CA ALA A 36 4.35 2.56 3.90
C ALA A 36 5.81 2.23 3.57
N LEU A 37 6.51 3.09 2.82
CA LEU A 37 7.92 2.93 2.47
C LEU A 37 8.79 2.97 3.73
N GLY A 38 8.56 3.95 4.61
CA GLY A 38 9.24 4.03 5.90
C GLY A 38 9.01 2.81 6.77
N CYS A 39 7.80 2.25 6.79
CA CYS A 39 7.49 1.00 7.48
C CYS A 39 8.25 -0.19 6.88
N ALA A 40 8.24 -0.35 5.56
CA ALA A 40 8.94 -1.45 4.89
C ALA A 40 10.46 -1.39 5.11
N ALA A 41 11.05 -0.20 5.10
CA ALA A 41 12.45 0.01 5.42
C ALA A 41 12.76 -0.37 6.88
N LYS A 42 11.98 0.12 7.86
CA LYS A 42 12.18 -0.19 9.28
C LYS A 42 11.96 -1.65 9.62
N LEU A 43 11.01 -2.31 8.96
CA LEU A 43 10.76 -3.73 9.13
C LEU A 43 11.83 -4.60 8.44
N GLY A 44 12.62 -4.04 7.51
CA GLY A 44 13.57 -4.83 6.72
C GLY A 44 12.87 -5.77 5.75
N VAL A 45 11.75 -5.32 5.14
CA VAL A 45 10.99 -6.12 4.17
C VAL A 45 11.86 -6.48 2.97
N ALA A 46 12.65 -5.53 2.46
CA ALA A 46 13.52 -5.78 1.33
C ALA A 46 14.59 -6.84 1.65
N ASP A 47 15.20 -6.75 2.84
CA ASP A 47 16.16 -7.75 3.32
C ASP A 47 15.50 -9.12 3.52
N ALA A 48 14.27 -9.17 4.02
CA ALA A 48 13.52 -10.42 4.17
C ALA A 48 13.26 -11.11 2.82
N ILE A 49 12.83 -10.34 1.80
CA ILE A 49 12.65 -10.86 0.44
C ILE A 49 13.99 -11.29 -0.16
N HIS A 50 15.06 -10.51 0.05
CA HIS A 50 16.39 -10.84 -0.44
C HIS A 50 16.91 -12.16 0.13
N ARG A 51 16.81 -12.35 1.46
CA ARG A 51 17.20 -13.60 2.14
C ARG A 51 16.34 -14.80 1.73
N ALA A 52 15.10 -14.58 1.30
CA ALA A 52 14.22 -15.62 0.79
C ALA A 52 14.52 -16.04 -0.67
N GLY A 53 15.59 -15.52 -1.29
CA GLY A 53 15.95 -15.82 -2.68
C GLY A 53 15.36 -14.85 -3.70
N GLY A 54 14.90 -13.68 -3.26
CA GLY A 54 14.40 -12.61 -4.13
C GLY A 54 12.89 -12.61 -4.36
N CYS A 55 12.16 -13.59 -3.81
CA CYS A 55 10.71 -13.60 -3.75
C CYS A 55 10.21 -14.16 -2.41
N ALA A 56 9.05 -13.68 -1.94
CA ALA A 56 8.44 -14.19 -0.71
C ALA A 56 6.91 -14.04 -0.74
N THR A 57 6.19 -15.03 -0.21
CA THR A 57 4.74 -14.91 0.02
C THR A 57 4.44 -13.98 1.19
N LEU A 58 3.18 -13.55 1.34
CA LEU A 58 2.78 -12.74 2.49
C LEU A 58 3.07 -13.44 3.83
N ASP A 59 2.77 -14.73 3.93
CA ASP A 59 3.01 -15.52 5.14
C ASP A 59 4.51 -15.76 5.35
N GLY A 60 5.26 -15.98 4.27
CA GLY A 60 6.72 -16.05 4.32
C GLY A 60 7.34 -14.76 4.86
N LEU A 61 6.86 -13.60 4.41
CA LEU A 61 7.26 -12.31 4.96
C LEU A 61 6.87 -12.16 6.43
N HIS A 62 5.63 -12.51 6.79
CA HIS A 62 5.16 -12.43 8.17
C HIS A 62 6.02 -13.24 9.13
N ALA A 63 6.36 -14.47 8.73
CA ALA A 63 7.26 -15.36 9.47
C ALA A 63 8.69 -14.80 9.53
N ALA A 64 9.25 -14.36 8.40
CA ALA A 64 10.62 -13.81 8.34
C ALA A 64 10.78 -12.53 9.17
N LEU A 65 9.71 -11.74 9.30
CA LEU A 65 9.66 -10.51 10.09
C LEU A 65 9.30 -10.75 11.57
N SER A 66 9.02 -12.01 11.96
CA SER A 66 8.62 -12.39 13.32
C SER A 66 7.46 -11.55 13.87
N LEU A 67 6.45 -11.28 13.04
CA LEU A 67 5.33 -10.41 13.44
C LEU A 67 4.25 -11.20 14.19
N HIS A 68 3.54 -10.51 15.09
CA HIS A 68 2.33 -11.08 15.71
C HIS A 68 1.23 -11.31 14.66
N PRO A 69 0.41 -12.38 14.74
CA PRO A 69 -0.65 -12.66 13.75
C PRO A 69 -1.63 -11.49 13.52
N SER A 70 -1.91 -10.69 14.55
CA SER A 70 -2.77 -9.49 14.43
C SER A 70 -2.22 -8.43 13.47
N LYS A 71 -0.93 -8.47 13.12
CA LYS A 71 -0.28 -7.53 12.20
C LYS A 71 -0.33 -7.98 10.74
N LEU A 72 -0.75 -9.21 10.46
CA LEU A 72 -0.81 -9.74 9.10
C LEU A 72 -1.69 -8.89 8.16
N PRO A 73 -2.90 -8.42 8.56
CA PRO A 73 -3.70 -7.54 7.71
C PRO A 73 -3.03 -6.18 7.43
N PHE A 74 -2.30 -5.64 8.41
CA PHE A 74 -1.58 -4.39 8.26
C PHE A 74 -0.38 -4.53 7.33
N LEU A 75 0.38 -5.63 7.45
CA LEU A 75 1.45 -5.96 6.53
C LEU A 75 0.91 -6.08 5.09
N ARG A 76 -0.20 -6.78 4.90
CA ARG A 76 -0.87 -6.89 3.58
C ARG A 76 -1.20 -5.53 3.00
N SER A 77 -1.79 -4.64 3.80
CA SER A 77 -2.16 -3.29 3.35
C SER A 77 -0.93 -2.46 2.97
N VAL A 78 0.14 -2.53 3.77
CA VAL A 78 1.43 -1.86 3.45
C VAL A 78 2.00 -2.41 2.14
N MET A 79 2.09 -3.72 1.99
CA MET A 79 2.60 -4.35 0.77
C MET A 79 1.76 -3.99 -0.45
N ARG A 80 0.43 -3.96 -0.34
CA ARG A 80 -0.46 -3.55 -1.43
C ARG A 80 -0.21 -2.11 -1.88
N VAL A 81 -0.06 -1.17 -0.94
CA VAL A 81 0.29 0.23 -1.26
C VAL A 81 1.65 0.29 -1.95
N LEU A 82 2.62 -0.52 -1.52
CA LEU A 82 3.96 -0.54 -2.08
C LEU A 82 4.04 -1.21 -3.46
N VAL A 83 3.18 -2.19 -3.72
CA VAL A 83 3.03 -2.82 -5.05
C VAL A 83 2.32 -1.89 -6.02
N ALA A 84 1.18 -1.32 -5.61
CA ALA A 84 0.46 -0.33 -6.41
C ALA A 84 1.30 0.90 -6.72
N SER A 85 2.34 1.16 -5.93
CA SER A 85 3.29 2.24 -6.15
C SER A 85 4.51 1.88 -6.99
N GLY A 86 4.68 0.62 -7.37
CA GLY A 86 5.83 0.10 -8.12
C GLY A 86 7.12 -0.03 -7.29
N VAL A 87 7.05 0.13 -5.97
CA VAL A 87 8.22 -0.06 -5.08
C VAL A 87 8.56 -1.54 -4.98
N PHE A 88 7.56 -2.41 -4.81
CA PHE A 88 7.70 -3.86 -4.92
C PHE A 88 6.86 -4.37 -6.09
N ALA A 89 7.16 -5.57 -6.57
CA ALA A 89 6.32 -6.27 -7.54
C ALA A 89 5.54 -7.38 -6.84
N GLN A 90 4.36 -7.69 -7.34
CA GLN A 90 3.62 -8.89 -6.97
C GLN A 90 3.48 -9.75 -8.23
N VAL A 91 3.84 -11.03 -8.12
CA VAL A 91 3.63 -12.04 -9.16
C VAL A 91 2.50 -12.91 -8.66
N GLU A 92 1.40 -12.94 -9.41
CA GLU A 92 0.29 -13.85 -9.17
C GLU A 92 0.68 -15.24 -9.67
N GLU A 93 0.35 -16.29 -8.91
CA GLU A 93 0.39 -17.65 -9.45
C GLU A 93 -0.76 -17.76 -10.47
N GLU A 94 -0.45 -18.24 -11.67
CA GLU A 94 -1.47 -18.59 -12.68
C GLU A 94 -2.21 -19.84 -12.17
N GLU A 95 -3.18 -19.70 -11.26
CA GLU A 95 -4.24 -20.69 -10.95
C GLU A 95 -5.06 -20.22 -9.74
N ASP A 96 -6.25 -19.66 -9.96
CA ASP A 96 -7.57 -20.23 -9.60
C ASP A 96 -8.64 -19.12 -9.66
N ASP A 97 -9.77 -19.40 -10.32
CA ASP A 97 -10.86 -18.46 -10.66
C ASP A 97 -11.71 -18.05 -9.43
N ASN A 98 -11.06 -17.74 -8.30
CA ASN A 98 -11.72 -17.35 -7.06
C ASN A 98 -11.52 -15.85 -6.79
N GLU A 99 -12.39 -15.03 -7.37
CA GLU A 99 -12.40 -13.57 -7.30
C GLU A 99 -12.57 -13.00 -5.87
N ASP A 100 -12.81 -13.82 -4.84
CA ASP A 100 -13.20 -13.33 -3.52
C ASP A 100 -12.03 -12.93 -2.60
N ILE A 101 -10.77 -13.23 -2.94
CA ILE A 101 -9.58 -12.73 -2.20
C ILE A 101 -8.44 -12.34 -3.15
N ALA A 102 -8.67 -11.33 -3.99
CA ALA A 102 -7.62 -10.67 -4.77
C ALA A 102 -6.47 -10.19 -3.85
N GLY A 103 -5.36 -10.95 -3.86
CA GLY A 103 -4.09 -10.55 -3.25
C GLY A 103 -3.56 -11.40 -2.09
N ALA A 104 -4.01 -12.65 -1.91
CA ALA A 104 -3.44 -13.56 -0.90
C ALA A 104 -2.44 -14.61 -1.43
N GLY A 105 -2.55 -15.04 -2.71
CA GLY A 105 -1.77 -16.15 -3.26
C GLY A 105 -0.51 -15.79 -4.08
N GLY A 106 -0.08 -14.53 -4.08
CA GLY A 106 1.06 -14.10 -4.91
C GLY A 106 2.40 -13.96 -4.16
N TYR A 107 3.50 -14.01 -4.90
CA TYR A 107 4.84 -13.69 -4.38
C TYR A 107 5.15 -12.21 -4.52
N TYR A 108 5.68 -11.60 -3.47
CA TYR A 108 6.31 -10.29 -3.54
C TYR A 108 7.76 -10.43 -3.98
N ARG A 109 8.18 -9.56 -4.91
CA ARG A 109 9.53 -9.52 -5.47
C ARG A 109 10.12 -8.11 -5.37
N LEU A 110 11.44 -8.03 -5.28
CA LEU A 110 12.18 -6.78 -5.38
C LEU A 110 12.10 -6.20 -6.80
N THR A 111 11.90 -4.89 -6.88
CA THR A 111 12.13 -4.08 -8.08
C THR A 111 13.50 -3.40 -7.96
N PRO A 112 14.02 -2.77 -9.02
CA PRO A 112 15.23 -1.95 -8.89
C PRO A 112 15.15 -0.89 -7.77
N VAL A 113 13.95 -0.37 -7.49
CA VAL A 113 13.73 0.62 -6.41
C VAL A 113 13.86 -0.04 -5.03
N SER A 114 13.16 -1.15 -4.78
CA SER A 114 13.23 -1.82 -3.48
C SER A 114 14.56 -2.54 -3.25
N SER A 115 15.32 -2.87 -4.29
CA SER A 115 16.69 -3.38 -4.15
C SER A 115 17.63 -2.37 -3.47
N LEU A 116 17.36 -1.07 -3.57
CA LEU A 116 18.14 -0.04 -2.85
C LEU A 116 17.88 -0.03 -1.34
N LEU A 117 16.82 -0.69 -0.88
CA LEU A 117 16.48 -0.82 0.54
C LEU A 117 17.16 -2.03 1.20
N VAL A 118 17.87 -2.86 0.45
CA VAL A 118 18.61 -4.00 1.00
C VAL A 118 19.84 -3.46 1.73
N THR A 119 19.93 -3.74 3.02
CA THR A 119 21.00 -3.24 3.92
C THR A 119 21.92 -4.35 4.39
N ALA A 120 21.53 -5.62 4.23
CA ALA A 120 22.34 -6.77 4.56
C ALA A 120 23.32 -7.14 3.43
N CYS A 121 24.62 -7.09 3.72
CA CYS A 121 25.67 -7.87 3.07
C CYS A 121 26.21 -8.86 4.10
#